data_AF-A0A0P1H503-F1
#
_entry.id   AF-A0A0P1H503-F1
#
_cell.length_a   1.000
_cell.length_b   1.000
_cell.length_c   1.000
_cell.angle_alpha   90.00
_cell.angle_beta   90.00
_cell.angle_gamma   90.00
#
_symmetry.space_group_name_H-M   'P 1'
#
loop_
_entity.id
_entity.type
_entity.pdbx_description
1 polymer ?
#
loop_
_entity_poly.entity_id
_entity_poly.type
_entity_poly.pdbx_seq_one_letter_code
_entity_poly.pdbx_strand_id
1 'polypeptide(L)'
;MSEAISEPTFLQWQSVSALSNNHVSRVAAMIPVIGYLLLYNDQIADALEFSALAGGVDTFMLSSSQKLRLSFVGSCALLIANLGSIIGAPKVLNTASSDIQFAEQVIESYSLSEIQEIDRVVMSEAWVQRTPNALHDDYYVERRNAKNGLTLGYRFKKEFLIGRPNMRSNPSDYIRSISREWWAGQMHNSRALRYTCLSFAVSGFAMLVLPTLDILQAVLRALV
;
A
#
# COMPACT_ATOMS: atom_id res chain seq x y z
N MET A 1 3.14 -0.29 30.16
CA MET A 1 2.88 0.50 28.94
C MET A 1 3.51 -0.24 27.78
N SER A 2 2.70 -0.86 26.91
CA SER A 2 3.20 -1.34 25.62
C SER A 2 3.31 -0.12 24.72
N GLU A 3 4.51 0.28 24.33
CA GLU A 3 4.66 1.29 23.28
C GLU A 3 3.95 0.77 22.03
N ALA A 4 3.03 1.57 21.49
CA ALA A 4 2.41 1.25 20.22
C ALA A 4 3.53 1.23 19.18
N ILE A 5 3.81 0.05 18.62
CA ILE A 5 4.82 -0.10 17.56
C ILE A 5 4.23 0.53 16.29
N SER A 6 4.39 1.84 16.15
CA SER A 6 4.03 2.55 14.94
C SER A 6 5.11 2.31 13.89
N GLU A 7 4.88 1.34 13.00
CA GLU A 7 5.64 1.30 11.75
C GLU A 7 5.51 2.67 11.05
N PRO A 8 6.57 3.19 10.41
CA PRO A 8 6.52 4.50 9.79
C PRO A 8 5.49 4.55 8.65
N THR A 9 4.85 5.71 8.50
CA THR A 9 3.73 5.93 7.55
C THR A 9 4.09 5.64 6.09
N PHE A 10 5.35 5.84 5.69
CA PHE A 10 5.81 5.55 4.33
C PHE A 10 5.83 4.04 4.00
N LEU A 11 5.83 3.17 5.01
CA LEU A 11 5.74 1.71 4.81
C LEU A 11 4.32 1.18 4.74
N GLN A 12 3.31 2.01 5.00
CA GLN A 12 1.91 1.60 4.93
C GLN A 12 1.51 1.33 3.46
N TRP A 13 0.57 0.41 3.26
CA TRP A 13 0.07 0.10 1.91
C TRP A 13 -0.42 1.33 1.14
N GLN A 14 -0.97 2.34 1.83
CA GLN A 14 -1.37 3.60 1.20
C GLN A 14 -0.21 4.29 0.48
N SER A 15 0.92 4.47 1.18
CA SER A 15 2.13 5.09 0.63
C SER A 15 2.77 4.22 -0.46
N VAL A 16 2.86 2.90 -0.21
CA VAL A 16 3.44 1.95 -1.18
C VAL A 16 2.60 1.91 -2.45
N SER A 17 1.27 1.85 -2.33
CA SER A 17 0.34 1.83 -3.47
C SER A 17 0.36 3.16 -4.23
N ALA A 18 0.41 4.30 -3.53
CA ALA A 18 0.53 5.60 -4.18
C ALA A 18 1.82 5.71 -5.02
N LEU A 19 2.92 5.11 -4.56
CA LEU A 19 4.18 5.09 -5.30
C LEU A 19 4.16 4.08 -6.47
N SER A 20 3.67 2.86 -6.24
CA SER A 20 3.70 1.78 -7.25
C SER A 20 2.58 1.87 -8.28
N ASN A 21 1.46 2.54 -7.97
CA ASN A 21 0.25 2.56 -8.78
C ASN A 21 -0.17 3.96 -9.25
N ASN A 22 0.79 4.88 -9.41
CA ASN A 22 0.55 6.18 -10.02
C ASN A 22 0.53 6.10 -11.56
N HIS A 23 0.13 7.19 -12.22
CA HIS A 23 0.04 7.22 -13.68
C HIS A 23 1.40 6.99 -14.36
N VAL A 24 2.48 7.53 -13.79
CA VAL A 24 3.83 7.39 -14.34
C VAL A 24 4.28 5.93 -14.29
N SER A 25 4.07 5.25 -13.16
CA SER A 25 4.43 3.85 -12.99
C SER A 25 3.59 2.95 -13.89
N ARG A 26 2.30 3.25 -14.09
CA ARG A 26 1.44 2.53 -15.04
C ARG A 26 1.92 2.66 -16.49
N VAL A 27 2.26 3.87 -16.92
CA VAL A 27 2.80 4.11 -18.27
C VAL A 27 4.16 3.44 -18.43
N ALA A 28 5.05 3.59 -17.45
CA ALA A 28 6.36 2.94 -17.46
C ALA A 28 6.22 1.41 -17.49
N ALA A 29 5.29 0.84 -16.74
CA ALA A 29 5.02 -0.60 -16.71
C ALA A 29 4.48 -1.16 -18.04
N MET A 30 3.96 -0.32 -18.95
CA MET A 30 3.61 -0.73 -20.31
C MET A 30 4.84 -0.89 -21.22
N ILE A 31 5.96 -0.22 -20.91
CA ILE A 31 7.17 -0.25 -21.75
C ILE A 31 7.70 -1.67 -21.96
N PRO A 32 7.86 -2.52 -20.93
CA PRO A 32 8.34 -3.89 -21.13
C PRO A 32 7.37 -4.73 -21.95
N VAL A 33 6.06 -4.52 -21.80
CA VAL A 33 5.02 -5.23 -22.55
C VAL A 33 5.10 -4.87 -24.03
N ILE A 34 5.17 -3.57 -24.33
CA ILE A 34 5.33 -3.08 -25.71
C ILE A 34 6.67 -3.55 -26.28
N GLY A 35 7.76 -3.42 -25.52
CA GLY A 35 9.09 -3.86 -25.93
C GLY A 35 9.13 -5.36 -26.26
N TYR A 36 8.48 -6.20 -25.46
CA TYR A 36 8.34 -7.63 -25.75
C TYR A 36 7.55 -7.90 -27.03
N LEU A 37 6.44 -7.19 -27.24
CA LEU A 37 5.64 -7.30 -28.47
C LEU A 37 6.42 -6.86 -29.72
N LEU A 38 7.25 -5.82 -29.60
CA LEU A 38 8.13 -5.35 -30.68
C LEU A 38 9.21 -6.37 -31.02
N LEU A 39 9.85 -6.96 -30.01
CA LEU A 39 10.90 -7.98 -30.20
C LEU A 39 10.37 -9.26 -30.87
N TYR A 40 9.10 -9.61 -30.61
CA TYR A 40 8.47 -10.77 -31.24
C TYR A 40 8.00 -10.48 -32.67
N ASN A 41 8.06 -9.22 -33.11
CA ASN A 41 7.77 -8.83 -34.48
C ASN A 41 9.11 -8.63 -35.22
N ASP A 42 9.59 -9.69 -35.88
CA ASP A 42 10.87 -9.72 -36.61
C ASP A 42 11.04 -8.54 -37.58
N GLN A 43 9.95 -7.99 -38.14
CA GLN A 43 9.98 -6.85 -39.06
C GLN A 43 10.41 -5.53 -38.40
N ILE A 44 10.20 -5.39 -37.09
CA ILE A 44 10.54 -4.17 -36.35
C ILE A 44 11.93 -4.27 -35.71
N ALA A 45 12.36 -5.49 -35.37
CA ALA A 45 13.70 -5.75 -34.85
C ALA A 45 14.79 -5.35 -35.87
N ASP A 46 14.59 -5.67 -37.16
CA ASP A 46 15.50 -5.28 -38.24
C ASP A 46 15.50 -3.76 -38.53
N ALA A 47 14.42 -3.05 -38.20
CA ALA A 47 14.32 -1.59 -38.39
C ALA A 47 14.98 -0.79 -37.25
N LEU A 48 15.26 -1.42 -36.11
CA LEU A 48 15.85 -0.80 -34.92
C LEU A 48 17.36 -1.07 -34.82
N GLU A 49 18.11 -0.78 -35.89
CA GLU A 49 19.57 -0.64 -35.78
C GLU A 49 19.89 0.63 -34.95
N PHE A 50 19.89 0.44 -33.63
CA PHE A 50 20.05 1.48 -32.60
C PHE A 50 21.38 2.26 -32.68
N SER A 51 22.35 1.78 -33.45
CA SER A 51 23.63 2.43 -33.69
C SER A 51 23.46 3.78 -34.43
N ALA A 52 22.43 3.92 -35.27
CA ALA A 52 22.17 5.14 -36.03
C ALA A 52 21.49 6.24 -35.19
N LEU A 53 20.67 5.87 -34.21
CA LEU A 53 19.95 6.81 -33.33
C LEU A 53 20.80 7.30 -32.14
N ALA A 54 21.85 6.56 -31.78
CA ALA A 54 22.63 6.79 -30.58
C ALA A 54 23.66 7.93 -30.69
N GLY A 55 23.82 8.56 -31.86
CA GLY A 55 24.59 9.79 -32.08
C GLY A 55 25.99 9.77 -31.44
N GLY A 56 27.00 9.31 -32.17
CA GLY A 56 28.36 9.20 -31.63
C GLY A 56 28.98 10.55 -31.32
N VAL A 57 28.97 10.98 -30.05
CA VAL A 57 29.95 11.91 -29.45
C VAL A 57 29.99 11.70 -27.93
N ASP A 58 31.21 11.60 -27.37
CA ASP A 58 31.63 11.35 -25.97
C ASP A 58 31.13 12.34 -24.88
N THR A 59 29.97 12.98 -25.06
CA THR A 59 29.47 14.03 -24.15
C THR A 59 28.69 13.48 -22.94
N PHE A 60 28.28 12.21 -23.00
CA PHE A 60 27.44 11.56 -22.00
C PHE A 60 28.26 10.71 -21.02
N MET A 61 27.87 10.66 -19.73
CA MET A 61 28.52 9.76 -18.76
C MET A 61 28.08 8.31 -18.95
N LEU A 62 26.84 8.10 -19.39
CA LEU A 62 26.31 6.77 -19.67
C LEU A 62 26.28 6.53 -21.18
N SER A 63 26.72 5.35 -21.61
CA SER A 63 26.57 4.93 -23.00
C SER A 63 25.09 4.76 -23.37
N SER A 64 24.74 5.00 -24.63
CA SER A 64 23.35 4.88 -25.10
C SER A 64 22.74 3.50 -24.81
N SER A 65 23.55 2.43 -24.90
CA SER A 65 23.14 1.07 -24.52
C SER A 65 22.82 0.94 -23.02
N GLN A 66 23.64 1.53 -22.14
CA GLN A 66 23.40 1.51 -20.70
C GLN A 66 22.12 2.27 -20.33
N LYS A 67 21.87 3.44 -20.93
CA LYS A 67 20.65 4.21 -20.67
C LYS A 67 19.39 3.44 -21.04
N LEU A 68 19.40 2.78 -22.20
CA LEU A 68 18.28 1.95 -22.65
C LEU A 68 18.07 0.75 -21.72
N ARG A 69 19.14 0.04 -21.36
CA ARG A 69 19.08 -1.09 -20.41
C ARG A 69 18.57 -0.64 -19.03
N LEU A 70 19.05 0.49 -18.50
CA LEU A 70 18.57 1.07 -17.24
C LEU A 70 17.08 1.40 -17.32
N SER A 71 16.63 2.03 -18.41
CA SER A 71 15.22 2.38 -18.61
C SER A 71 14.33 1.13 -18.71
N PHE A 72 14.80 0.11 -19.41
CA PHE A 72 14.09 -1.17 -19.55
C PHE A 72 14.02 -1.93 -18.22
N VAL A 73 15.15 -2.09 -17.53
CA VAL A 73 15.18 -2.77 -16.22
C VAL A 73 14.35 -1.99 -15.19
N GLY A 74 14.45 -0.66 -15.19
CA GLY A 74 13.66 0.20 -14.31
C GLY A 74 12.15 0.08 -14.54
N SER A 75 11.73 0.03 -15.81
CA SER A 75 10.32 -0.19 -16.14
C SER A 75 9.82 -1.60 -15.79
N CYS A 76 10.64 -2.64 -15.97
CA CYS A 76 10.34 -4.00 -15.46
C CYS A 76 10.18 -4.02 -13.94
N ALA A 77 11.06 -3.33 -13.20
CA ALA A 77 10.95 -3.21 -11.75
C ALA A 77 9.65 -2.50 -11.33
N LEU A 78 9.27 -1.41 -12.01
CA LEU A 78 8.00 -0.74 -11.76
C LEU A 78 6.78 -1.61 -12.10
N LEU A 79 6.85 -2.42 -13.16
CA LEU A 79 5.80 -3.39 -13.49
C LEU A 79 5.62 -4.43 -12.37
N ILE A 80 6.71 -4.99 -11.86
CA ILE A 80 6.67 -5.95 -10.73
C ILE A 80 6.10 -5.28 -9.48
N ALA A 81 6.53 -4.06 -9.16
CA ALA A 81 5.98 -3.31 -8.02
C ALA A 81 4.48 -3.02 -8.19
N ASN A 82 4.06 -2.65 -9.40
CA ASN A 82 2.66 -2.38 -9.72
C ASN A 82 1.79 -3.64 -9.52
N LEU A 83 2.18 -4.77 -10.15
CA LEU A 83 1.49 -6.05 -10.01
C LEU A 83 1.47 -6.53 -8.54
N GLY A 84 2.60 -6.43 -7.85
CA GLY A 84 2.71 -6.77 -6.43
C GLY A 84 1.76 -5.93 -5.58
N SER A 85 1.59 -4.65 -5.90
CA SER A 85 0.64 -3.79 -5.19
C SER A 85 -0.82 -4.09 -5.50
N ILE A 86 -1.15 -4.52 -6.72
CA ILE A 86 -2.52 -4.92 -7.09
C ILE A 86 -2.92 -6.21 -6.36
N ILE A 87 -2.01 -7.18 -6.28
CA ILE A 87 -2.24 -8.47 -5.60
C ILE A 87 -2.22 -8.29 -4.08
N GLY A 88 -1.34 -7.41 -3.59
CA GLY A 88 -1.02 -7.26 -2.18
C GLY A 88 -1.88 -6.28 -1.39
N ALA A 89 -2.30 -5.19 -2.04
CA ALA A 89 -3.01 -4.13 -1.36
C ALA A 89 -4.40 -4.61 -0.92
N PRO A 90 -4.80 -4.29 0.32
CA PRO A 90 -6.14 -4.62 0.77
C PRO A 90 -7.18 -3.87 -0.09
N LYS A 91 -8.23 -4.58 -0.52
CA LYS A 91 -9.29 -4.01 -1.38
C LYS A 91 -9.94 -2.75 -0.80
N VAL A 92 -9.89 -2.61 0.52
CA VAL A 92 -10.44 -1.47 1.25
C VAL A 92 -9.81 -0.13 0.86
N LEU A 93 -8.56 -0.13 0.38
CA LEU A 93 -7.88 1.07 -0.13
C LEU A 93 -8.52 1.64 -1.40
N ASN A 94 -9.27 0.83 -2.14
CA ASN A 94 -10.00 1.30 -3.32
C ASN A 94 -11.31 1.97 -2.91
N THR A 95 -11.80 1.71 -1.70
CA THR A 95 -13.12 2.18 -1.24
C THR A 95 -13.01 3.50 -0.48
N ALA A 96 -12.00 3.64 0.39
CA ALA A 96 -11.77 4.85 1.18
C ALA A 96 -10.32 5.31 1.06
N SER A 97 -10.08 6.62 1.20
CA SER A 97 -8.72 7.18 1.14
C SER A 97 -8.09 7.43 2.52
N SER A 98 -8.91 7.38 3.58
CA SER A 98 -8.47 7.59 4.96
C SER A 98 -9.25 6.68 5.93
N ASP A 99 -8.69 6.51 7.13
CA ASP A 99 -9.32 5.75 8.21
C ASP A 99 -10.65 6.37 8.67
N ILE A 100 -10.73 7.70 8.69
CA ILE A 100 -11.96 8.44 9.04
C ILE A 100 -13.06 8.19 8.01
N GLN A 101 -12.76 8.37 6.72
CA GLN A 101 -13.72 8.10 5.65
C GLN A 101 -14.19 6.64 5.66
N PHE A 102 -13.28 5.70 5.91
CA PHE A 102 -13.63 4.30 6.04
C PHE A 102 -14.60 4.07 7.20
N ALA A 103 -14.33 4.66 8.36
CA ALA A 103 -15.19 4.52 9.53
C ALA A 103 -16.59 5.11 9.33
N GLU A 104 -16.69 6.24 8.63
CA GLU A 104 -17.97 6.83 8.22
C GLU A 104 -18.71 5.89 7.28
N GLN A 105 -18.02 5.36 6.27
CA GLN A 105 -18.61 4.40 5.34
C GLN A 105 -19.10 3.12 6.04
N VAL A 106 -18.36 2.60 7.01
CA VAL A 106 -18.81 1.43 7.79
C VAL A 106 -20.12 1.72 8.53
N ILE A 107 -20.29 2.92 9.10
CA ILE A 107 -21.54 3.27 9.77
C ILE A 107 -22.69 3.36 8.76
N GLU A 108 -22.45 3.96 7.61
CA GLU A 108 -23.49 4.26 6.62
C GLU A 108 -23.91 3.04 5.80
N SER A 109 -22.97 2.18 5.41
CA SER A 109 -23.22 1.15 4.40
C SER A 109 -23.06 -0.29 4.86
N TYR A 110 -22.39 -0.56 5.99
CA TYR A 110 -22.13 -1.94 6.40
C TYR A 110 -23.31 -2.53 7.18
N SER A 111 -23.57 -3.81 6.93
CA SER A 111 -24.52 -4.61 7.69
C SER A 111 -23.98 -4.93 9.09
N LEU A 112 -24.89 -5.27 10.02
CA LEU A 112 -24.52 -5.69 11.37
C LEU A 112 -23.57 -6.91 11.37
N SER A 113 -23.74 -7.83 10.42
CA SER A 113 -22.86 -9.01 10.29
C SER A 113 -21.42 -8.64 9.90
N GLU A 114 -21.25 -7.67 9.01
CA GLU A 114 -19.92 -7.22 8.60
C GLU A 114 -19.21 -6.45 9.73
N ILE A 115 -19.96 -5.62 10.46
CA ILE A 115 -19.45 -4.94 11.66
C ILE A 115 -19.04 -5.95 12.74
N GLN A 116 -19.82 -7.02 12.94
CA GLN A 116 -19.46 -8.11 13.85
C GLN A 116 -18.21 -8.87 13.40
N GLU A 117 -17.98 -9.01 12.09
CA GLU A 117 -16.76 -9.62 11.57
C GLU A 117 -15.54 -8.73 11.84
N ILE A 118 -15.65 -7.43 11.59
CA ILE A 118 -14.61 -6.45 11.97
C ILE A 118 -14.33 -6.54 13.47
N ASP A 119 -15.36 -6.54 14.31
CA ASP A 119 -15.23 -6.70 15.77
C ASP A 119 -14.48 -7.98 16.12
N ARG A 120 -14.89 -9.12 15.56
CA ARG A 120 -14.27 -10.42 15.82
C ARG A 120 -12.79 -10.43 15.45
N VAL A 121 -12.41 -9.82 14.32
CA VAL A 121 -11.03 -9.77 13.84
C VAL A 121 -10.17 -8.87 14.73
N VAL A 122 -10.64 -7.67 15.05
CA VAL A 122 -9.91 -6.73 15.93
C VAL A 122 -9.80 -7.26 17.36
N MET A 123 -10.80 -7.99 17.83
CA MET A 123 -10.82 -8.61 19.16
C MET A 123 -10.08 -9.96 19.23
N SER A 124 -9.47 -10.40 18.14
CA SER A 124 -8.68 -11.64 18.15
C SER A 124 -7.40 -11.46 18.97
N GLU A 125 -6.94 -12.51 19.65
CA GLU A 125 -5.72 -12.45 20.47
C GLU A 125 -4.46 -12.22 19.63
N ALA A 126 -4.51 -12.56 18.34
CA ALA A 126 -3.46 -12.32 17.37
C ALA A 126 -3.42 -10.85 16.87
N TRP A 127 -4.45 -10.05 17.19
CA TRP A 127 -4.49 -8.65 16.78
C TRP A 127 -3.54 -7.80 17.60
N VAL A 128 -2.67 -7.06 16.90
CA VAL A 128 -1.78 -6.06 17.51
C VAL A 128 -2.46 -4.70 17.38
N GLN A 129 -2.73 -4.05 18.50
CA GLN A 129 -3.31 -2.71 18.51
C GLN A 129 -2.33 -1.70 17.91
N ARG A 130 -2.81 -0.84 17.01
CA ARG A 130 -1.97 0.13 16.29
C ARG A 130 -2.35 1.58 16.52
N THR A 131 -3.63 1.84 16.74
CA THR A 131 -4.09 3.20 17.03
C THR A 131 -4.08 3.46 18.54
N PRO A 132 -3.41 4.54 18.99
CA PRO A 132 -3.46 4.92 20.39
C PRO A 132 -4.91 5.27 20.73
N ASN A 133 -5.39 4.76 21.86
CA ASN A 133 -6.71 5.04 22.42
C ASN A 133 -7.93 4.42 21.72
N ALA A 134 -7.82 3.79 20.55
CA ALA A 134 -9.02 3.18 19.93
C ALA A 134 -9.63 2.06 20.77
N LEU A 135 -8.81 1.37 21.57
CA LEU A 135 -9.23 0.27 22.45
C LEU A 135 -8.97 0.57 23.93
N HIS A 136 -8.74 1.82 24.33
CA HIS A 136 -8.35 2.15 25.72
C HIS A 136 -9.51 2.47 26.65
N ASP A 137 -10.75 2.36 26.18
CA ASP A 137 -11.92 2.34 27.07
C ASP A 137 -11.82 1.10 27.99
N ASP A 138 -12.05 1.28 29.29
CA ASP A 138 -12.04 0.23 30.32
C ASP A 138 -12.81 -1.04 29.91
N TYR A 139 -13.79 -0.87 29.02
CA TYR A 139 -14.52 -1.91 28.29
C TYR A 139 -13.63 -3.01 27.68
N TYR A 140 -12.51 -2.65 27.04
CA TYR A 140 -11.66 -3.60 26.33
C TYR A 140 -10.84 -4.47 27.28
N VAL A 141 -10.32 -3.86 28.36
CA VAL A 141 -9.61 -4.56 29.42
C VAL A 141 -10.57 -5.50 30.15
N GLU A 142 -11.78 -5.04 30.47
CA GLU A 142 -12.83 -5.86 31.08
C GLU A 142 -13.24 -7.05 30.19
N ARG A 143 -13.49 -6.84 28.89
CA ARG A 143 -13.92 -7.91 27.97
C ARG A 143 -12.82 -8.95 27.75
N ARG A 144 -11.55 -8.54 27.69
CA ARG A 144 -10.41 -9.45 27.59
C ARG A 144 -10.22 -10.26 28.87
N ASN A 145 -10.34 -9.60 30.03
CA ASN A 145 -10.24 -10.26 31.33
C ASN A 145 -11.42 -11.20 31.60
N ALA A 146 -12.64 -10.84 31.18
CA ALA A 146 -13.83 -11.68 31.28
C ALA A 146 -13.76 -12.94 30.41
N LYS A 147 -13.03 -12.90 29.28
CA LYS A 147 -12.80 -14.08 28.42
C LYS A 147 -11.83 -15.08 29.05
N ASN A 148 -10.88 -14.59 29.86
CA ASN A 148 -9.95 -15.40 30.64
C ASN A 148 -10.54 -15.88 31.97
N GLY A 149 -11.67 -15.29 32.41
CA GLY A 149 -12.48 -15.76 33.52
C GLY A 149 -13.50 -16.80 33.06
N LEU A 150 -13.26 -18.07 33.38
CA LEU A 150 -14.22 -19.15 33.24
C LEU A 150 -15.60 -18.74 33.78
N THR A 151 -16.66 -19.04 33.01
CA THR A 151 -18.08 -19.02 33.40
C THR A 151 -18.81 -17.67 33.52
N LEU A 152 -19.04 -16.96 32.40
CA LEU A 152 -20.32 -16.24 32.26
C LEU A 152 -21.00 -16.62 30.94
N GLY A 153 -21.91 -17.59 31.04
CA GLY A 153 -22.63 -18.16 29.92
C GLY A 153 -23.48 -17.15 29.17
N TYR A 154 -23.38 -17.21 27.83
CA TYR A 154 -24.42 -17.13 26.78
C TYR A 154 -25.64 -16.18 26.89
N ARG A 155 -25.75 -15.31 27.90
CA ARG A 155 -26.80 -14.29 28.06
C ARG A 155 -26.36 -12.87 27.70
N PHE A 156 -25.11 -12.68 27.28
CA PHE A 156 -24.59 -11.36 26.90
C PHE A 156 -25.00 -10.88 25.50
N LYS A 157 -25.72 -11.68 24.71
CA LYS A 157 -25.85 -11.44 23.26
C LYS A 157 -26.96 -10.47 22.83
N LYS A 158 -27.86 -10.04 23.73
CA LYS A 158 -29.01 -9.17 23.37
C LYS A 158 -29.18 -7.93 24.24
N GLU A 159 -28.88 -8.00 25.54
CA GLU A 159 -28.98 -6.83 26.44
C GLU A 159 -27.71 -5.95 26.42
N PHE A 160 -26.58 -6.45 25.92
CA PHE A 160 -25.31 -5.72 26.02
C PHE A 160 -25.13 -4.62 24.96
N LEU A 161 -25.86 -4.70 23.84
CA LEU A 161 -25.93 -3.61 22.86
C LEU A 161 -26.97 -2.53 23.26
N ILE A 162 -27.82 -2.78 24.26
CA ILE A 162 -29.02 -1.96 24.54
C ILE A 162 -29.10 -1.48 26.02
N GLY A 163 -28.38 -2.09 26.96
CA GLY A 163 -28.77 -2.04 28.39
C GLY A 163 -27.70 -1.70 29.44
N ARG A 164 -26.56 -1.06 29.12
CA ARG A 164 -25.66 -0.52 30.17
C ARG A 164 -25.69 1.02 30.21
N PRO A 165 -26.34 1.65 31.19
CA PRO A 165 -26.51 3.11 31.28
C PRO A 165 -25.22 3.90 31.59
N ASN A 166 -24.10 3.22 31.85
CA ASN A 166 -22.82 3.87 32.17
C ASN A 166 -21.81 3.85 31.02
N MET A 167 -22.15 3.24 29.87
CA MET A 167 -21.34 3.31 28.67
C MET A 167 -21.72 4.60 27.93
N ARG A 168 -21.08 5.71 28.34
CA ARG A 168 -21.34 7.08 27.88
C ARG A 168 -20.89 7.38 26.44
N SER A 169 -20.35 6.40 25.70
CA SER A 169 -19.97 6.55 24.29
C SER A 169 -21.12 6.08 23.39
N ASN A 170 -21.49 6.89 22.40
CA ASN A 170 -22.51 6.50 21.43
C ASN A 170 -22.07 5.22 20.71
N PRO A 171 -22.97 4.26 20.41
CA PRO A 171 -22.62 3.05 19.66
C PRO A 171 -21.88 3.33 18.34
N SER A 172 -22.17 4.48 17.71
CA SER A 172 -21.46 4.98 16.55
C SER A 172 -19.97 5.24 16.79
N ASP A 173 -19.61 5.74 17.97
CA ASP A 173 -18.22 6.09 18.30
C ASP A 173 -17.39 4.82 18.53
N TYR A 174 -18.00 3.77 19.10
CA TYR A 174 -17.41 2.44 19.16
C TYR A 174 -17.19 1.84 17.77
N ILE A 175 -18.20 1.91 16.88
CA ILE A 175 -18.07 1.40 15.50
C ILE A 175 -16.99 2.18 14.75
N ARG A 176 -16.86 3.49 14.99
CA ARG A 176 -15.78 4.30 14.41
C ARG A 176 -14.43 3.86 14.91
N SER A 177 -14.24 3.73 16.23
CA SER A 177 -12.94 3.37 16.80
C SER A 177 -12.47 2.00 16.31
N ILE A 178 -13.37 1.01 16.29
CA ILE A 178 -13.01 -0.35 15.85
C ILE A 178 -12.74 -0.44 14.35
N SER A 179 -13.50 0.30 13.54
CA SER A 179 -13.29 0.38 12.09
C SER A 179 -11.96 1.03 11.75
N ARG A 180 -11.58 2.11 12.47
CA ARG A 180 -10.28 2.78 12.31
C ARG A 180 -9.12 1.87 12.71
N GLU A 181 -9.26 1.14 13.82
CA GLU A 181 -8.26 0.17 14.24
C GLU A 181 -8.11 -0.95 13.20
N TRP A 182 -9.22 -1.50 12.70
CA TRP A 182 -9.20 -2.51 11.64
C TRP A 182 -8.53 -2.00 10.37
N TRP A 183 -8.88 -0.79 9.92
CA TRP A 183 -8.27 -0.12 8.78
C TRP A 183 -6.75 -0.02 8.96
N ALA A 184 -6.31 0.47 10.12
CA ALA A 184 -4.89 0.55 10.44
C ALA A 184 -4.24 -0.84 10.33
N GLY A 185 -4.86 -1.89 10.88
CA GLY A 185 -4.34 -3.25 10.74
C GLY A 185 -4.21 -3.72 9.29
N GLN A 186 -5.17 -3.40 8.43
CA GLN A 186 -5.10 -3.71 7.00
C GLN A 186 -3.93 -2.99 6.31
N MET A 187 -3.62 -1.75 6.69
CA MET A 187 -2.47 -1.01 6.14
C MET A 187 -1.13 -1.71 6.39
N HIS A 188 -1.06 -2.58 7.41
CA HIS A 188 0.15 -3.30 7.80
C HIS A 188 0.15 -4.78 7.37
N ASN A 189 -0.84 -5.24 6.61
CA ASN A 189 -0.89 -6.61 6.14
C ASN A 189 0.33 -6.94 5.24
N SER A 190 0.78 -8.19 5.21
CA SER A 190 1.83 -8.71 4.31
C SER A 190 3.12 -7.87 4.27
N ARG A 191 3.86 -7.81 5.40
CA ARG A 191 5.14 -7.07 5.54
C ARG A 191 6.11 -7.32 4.39
N ALA A 192 6.39 -8.57 4.07
CA ALA A 192 7.36 -8.94 3.03
C ALA A 192 7.01 -8.33 1.68
N LEU A 193 5.73 -8.40 1.29
CA LEU A 193 5.25 -7.89 0.02
C LEU A 193 5.33 -6.36 -0.07
N ARG A 194 5.09 -5.65 1.05
CA ARG A 194 5.25 -4.19 1.11
C ARG A 194 6.69 -3.77 0.86
N TYR A 195 7.64 -4.42 1.55
CA TYR A 195 9.06 -4.11 1.38
C TYR A 195 9.56 -4.43 -0.03
N THR A 196 9.15 -5.55 -0.61
CA THR A 196 9.54 -5.88 -1.99
C THR A 196 8.93 -4.90 -2.98
N CYS A 197 7.63 -4.57 -2.87
CA CYS A 197 7.01 -3.58 -3.74
C CYS A 197 7.68 -2.21 -3.63
N LEU A 198 8.00 -1.77 -2.41
CA LEU A 198 8.67 -0.50 -2.17
C LEU A 198 10.09 -0.49 -2.75
N SER A 199 10.87 -1.56 -2.54
CA SER A 199 12.25 -1.63 -3.06
C SER A 199 12.27 -1.65 -4.60
N PHE A 200 11.36 -2.40 -5.23
CA PHE A 200 11.21 -2.40 -6.69
C PHE A 200 10.71 -1.05 -7.22
N ALA A 201 9.79 -0.39 -6.52
CA ALA A 201 9.31 0.94 -6.92
C ALA A 201 10.43 1.98 -6.86
N VAL A 202 11.15 2.07 -5.73
CA VAL A 202 12.24 3.03 -5.54
C VAL A 202 13.38 2.77 -6.52
N SER A 203 13.82 1.52 -6.67
CA SER A 203 14.87 1.17 -7.62
C SER A 203 14.44 1.42 -9.07
N GLY A 204 13.20 1.09 -9.42
CA GLY A 204 12.63 1.36 -10.75
C GLY A 204 12.63 2.84 -11.11
N PHE A 205 12.15 3.70 -10.19
CA PHE A 205 12.20 5.15 -10.39
C PHE A 205 13.65 5.67 -10.47
N ALA A 206 14.55 5.21 -9.60
CA ALA A 206 15.95 5.62 -9.66
C ALA A 206 16.58 5.27 -11.02
N MET A 207 16.34 4.06 -11.54
CA MET A 207 16.85 3.61 -12.83
C MET A 207 16.27 4.38 -14.03
N LEU A 208 15.05 4.90 -13.92
CA LEU A 208 14.45 5.77 -14.94
C LEU A 208 14.96 7.21 -14.85
N VAL A 209 15.21 7.72 -13.65
CA VAL A 209 15.69 9.09 -13.44
C VAL A 209 17.15 9.26 -13.87
N LEU A 210 18.03 8.29 -13.59
CA LEU A 210 19.46 8.36 -13.96
C LEU A 210 19.73 8.71 -15.44
N PRO A 211 19.15 8.01 -16.44
CA PRO A 211 19.37 8.36 -17.84
C PRO A 211 18.81 9.74 -18.21
N THR A 212 17.71 10.18 -17.57
CA THR A 212 17.16 11.53 -17.80
C THR A 212 18.06 12.64 -17.25
N LEU A 213 18.68 12.41 -16.09
CA LEU A 213 19.64 13.34 -15.49
C LEU A 213 20.93 13.43 -16.32
N ASP A 214 21.41 12.30 -16.86
CA ASP A 214 22.59 12.30 -17.74
C ASP A 214 22.34 13.08 -19.04
N ILE A 215 21.14 12.97 -19.63
CA ILE A 215 20.74 13.78 -20.79
C ILE A 215 20.66 15.26 -20.41
N LEU A 216 20.02 15.60 -19.29
CA LEU A 216 19.93 16.98 -18.80
C LEU A 216 21.32 17.60 -18.57
N GLN A 217 22.23 16.85 -17.95
CA GLN A 217 23.61 17.28 -17.74
C GLN A 217 24.33 17.59 -19.06
N ALA A 218 24.17 16.74 -20.07
CA ALA A 218 24.77 16.96 -21.38
C ALA A 218 24.22 18.22 -22.07
N VAL A 219 22.91 18.46 -21.98
CA VAL A 219 22.28 19.68 -22.51
C VAL A 219 22.80 20.92 -21.79
N LEU A 220 22.89 20.89 -20.45
CA LEU A 220 23.41 22.02 -19.67
C LEU A 220 24.88 22.32 -20.00
N ARG A 221 25.72 21.30 -20.22
CA ARG A 221 27.11 21.47 -20.65
C ARG A 221 27.24 22.07 -22.05
N ALA A 222 26.30 21.79 -22.95
CA ALA A 222 26.32 22.35 -24.30
C ALA A 222 25.89 23.82 -24.37
N LEU A 223 25.22 24.33 -23.32
CA LEU A 223 24.77 25.72 -23.21
C LEU A 223 25.82 26.65 -22.58
N VAL A 224 26.79 26.10 -21.86
CA VAL A 224 27.90 26.84 -21.20
C VAL A 224 29.09 26.92 -22.13
#